data_AF-A0A1X4I1E7-F1
#
_entry.id   AF-A0A1X4I1E7-F1
#
_cell.length_a   1.000
_cell.length_b   1.000
_cell.length_c   1.000
_cell.angle_alpha   90.00
_cell.angle_beta   90.00
_cell.angle_gamma   90.00
#
_symmetry.space_group_name_H-M   'P 1'
#
loop_
_entity.id
_entity.type
_entity.pdbx_description
1 polymer ?
#
loop_
_entity_poly.entity_id
_entity_poly.type
_entity_poly.pdbx_seq_one_letter_code
_entity_poly.pdbx_strand_id
1 'polypeptide(L)' 'GDPAGYARRVADAADAVTGADAIVLAQASMAPAERLTTISVPVLSSPRPGLAAAARLCRQAQEENR' A
#
# COMPACT_ATOMS: atom_id res chain seq x y z
N GLY A 1 -11.67 0.26 -19.58
CA GLY A 1 -10.26 -0.15 -19.42
C GLY A 1 -10.20 -1.57 -18.89
N ASP A 2 -9.00 -2.05 -18.58
CA ASP A 2 -8.75 -3.41 -18.04
C ASP A 2 -8.14 -3.32 -16.63
N PRO A 3 -8.96 -3.30 -15.57
CA PRO A 3 -8.47 -3.19 -14.19
C PRO A 3 -7.64 -4.40 -13.74
N ALA A 4 -8.00 -5.60 -14.20
CA ALA A 4 -7.32 -6.83 -13.80
C ALA A 4 -5.93 -6.92 -14.42
N GLY A 5 -5.80 -6.65 -15.72
CA GLY A 5 -4.50 -6.59 -16.38
C GLY A 5 -3.67 -5.38 -15.95
N TYR A 6 -4.30 -4.26 -15.59
CA TYR A 6 -3.60 -3.16 -14.92
C TYR A 6 -2.97 -3.62 -13.60
N ALA A 7 -3.74 -4.28 -12.72
CA ALA A 7 -3.23 -4.76 -11.44
C ALA A 7 -2.11 -5.79 -11.61
N ARG A 8 -2.23 -6.70 -12.58
CA ARG A 8 -1.19 -7.68 -12.92
C ARG A 8 0.10 -6.98 -13.36
N ARG A 9 0.02 -6.01 -14.29
CA ARG A 9 1.20 -5.25 -14.74
C ARG A 9 1.89 -4.50 -13.61
N VAL A 10 1.13 -3.95 -12.66
CA VAL A 10 1.72 -3.31 -11.47
C VAL A 10 2.43 -4.33 -10.58
N ALA A 11 1.83 -5.51 -10.38
CA ALA A 11 2.47 -6.59 -9.62
C ALA A 11 3.74 -7.11 -10.28
N ASP A 12 3.71 -7.36 -11.59
CA ASP A 12 4.88 -7.78 -12.36
C ASP A 12 6.02 -6.74 -12.26
N ALA A 13 5.67 -5.44 -12.29
CA ALA A 13 6.65 -4.37 -12.13
C ALA A 13 7.23 -4.31 -10.71
N ALA A 14 6.40 -4.53 -9.68
CA ALA A 14 6.86 -4.58 -8.29
C ALA A 14 7.77 -5.80 -8.03
N ASP A 15 7.44 -6.96 -8.61
CA ASP A 15 8.23 -8.19 -8.48
C ASP A 15 9.59 -8.10 -9.19
N ALA A 16 9.73 -7.20 -10.17
CA ALA A 16 11.00 -6.93 -10.85
C ALA A 16 11.93 -5.97 -10.09
N VAL A 17 11.47 -5.32 -9.01
CA VAL A 17 12.30 -4.39 -8.22
C VAL A 17 13.33 -5.18 -7.42
N THR A 18 14.58 -4.71 -7.44
CA THR A 18 15.68 -5.28 -6.65
C THR A 18 16.32 -4.20 -5.79
N GLY A 19 16.90 -4.59 -4.64
CA GLY A 19 17.64 -3.68 -3.77
C GLY A 19 16.79 -2.69 -2.96
N ALA A 20 15.46 -2.85 -2.94
CA ALA A 20 14.57 -2.07 -2.09
C ALA A 20 14.24 -2.84 -0.81
N ASP A 21 14.25 -2.16 0.34
CA ASP A 21 13.83 -2.76 1.62
C ASP A 21 12.30 -2.86 1.75
N ALA A 22 11.56 -2.06 0.97
CA ALA A 22 10.10 -2.09 0.88
C ALA A 22 9.62 -1.44 -0.43
N ILE A 23 8.41 -1.80 -0.87
CA ILE A 23 7.73 -1.20 -2.02
C ILE A 23 6.45 -0.53 -1.55
N VAL A 24 6.19 0.70 -2.00
CA VAL A 24 4.94 1.42 -1.71
C VAL A 24 4.12 1.58 -2.99
N LEU A 25 2.94 0.96 -3.03
CA LEU A 25 1.94 1.23 -4.05
C LEU A 25 1.25 2.55 -3.70
N ALA A 26 1.81 3.66 -4.19
CA ALA A 26 1.49 5.01 -3.71
C ALA A 26 0.10 5.52 -4.15
N GLN A 27 -0.45 4.98 -5.24
CA GLN A 27 -1.75 5.39 -5.78
C GLN A 27 -2.84 4.39 -5.39
N ALA A 28 -3.98 4.88 -4.86
CA ALA A 28 -5.06 4.05 -4.34
C ALA A 28 -5.59 2.99 -5.35
N SER A 29 -5.59 3.29 -6.65
CA SER A 29 -6.02 2.34 -7.68
C SER A 29 -5.10 1.12 -7.81
N MET A 30 -3.85 1.19 -7.34
CA MET A 30 -2.89 0.08 -7.38
C MET A 30 -3.14 -0.97 -6.30
N ALA A 31 -4.02 -0.71 -5.33
CA ALA A 31 -4.26 -1.61 -4.19
C ALA A 31 -4.52 -3.09 -4.55
N PRO A 32 -5.21 -3.44 -5.66
CA PRO A 32 -5.38 -4.85 -6.03
C PRO A 32 -4.06 -5.59 -6.34
N ALA A 33 -3.00 -4.88 -6.74
CA ALA A 33 -1.70 -5.47 -7.07
C ALA A 33 -0.97 -6.04 -5.83
N GLU A 34 -1.23 -5.49 -4.63
CA GLU A 34 -0.62 -5.96 -3.36
C GLU A 34 -0.88 -7.46 -3.11
N ARG A 35 -2.00 -8.01 -3.60
CA ARG A 35 -2.32 -9.44 -3.47
C ARG A 35 -1.73 -10.33 -4.57
N LEU A 36 -1.15 -9.72 -5.60
CA LEU A 36 -0.63 -10.40 -6.78
C LEU A 36 0.89 -10.47 -6.80
N THR A 37 1.56 -9.60 -6.02
CA THR A 37 3.02 -9.61 -5.87
C THR A 37 3.50 -10.87 -5.18
N THR A 38 4.66 -11.36 -5.61
CA THR A 38 5.34 -12.54 -5.09
C THR A 38 6.68 -12.23 -4.44
N ILE A 39 7.13 -10.97 -4.52
CA ILE A 39 8.37 -10.50 -3.91
C ILE A 39 8.37 -10.65 -2.38
N SER A 40 9.54 -10.96 -1.82
CA SER A 40 9.71 -11.21 -0.38
C SER A 40 9.77 -9.94 0.47
N VAL A 41 10.03 -8.77 -0.13
CA VAL A 41 10.07 -7.51 0.61
C VAL A 41 8.64 -6.99 0.82
N PRO A 42 8.38 -6.28 1.93
CA PRO A 42 7.04 -5.76 2.22
C PRO A 42 6.52 -4.86 1.09
N VAL A 43 5.31 -5.16 0.62
CA VAL A 43 4.54 -4.31 -0.30
C VAL A 43 3.44 -3.60 0.50
N LEU A 44 3.49 -2.27 0.54
CA LEU A 44 2.55 -1.43 1.27
C LEU A 44 1.58 -0.75 0.32
N SER A 45 0.28 -1.04 0.44
CA SER A 45 -0.74 -0.32 -0.33
C SER A 45 -1.19 0.97 0.35
N SER A 46 -0.84 2.11 -0.26
CA SER A 46 -1.38 3.43 0.09
C SER A 46 -2.87 3.54 -0.26
N PRO A 47 -3.67 4.36 0.46
CA PRO A 47 -3.32 5.17 1.64
C PRO A 47 -3.51 4.44 2.98
N ARG A 48 -3.88 3.15 2.97
CA ARG A 48 -4.33 2.41 4.15
C ARG A 48 -3.46 2.59 5.41
N PRO A 49 -2.12 2.37 5.39
CA PRO A 49 -1.30 2.54 6.60
C PRO A 49 -1.27 3.98 7.09
N GLY A 50 -1.20 4.96 6.18
CA GLY A 50 -1.23 6.39 6.53
C GLY A 50 -2.57 6.81 7.14
N LEU A 51 -3.68 6.34 6.57
CA LEU A 51 -5.01 6.62 7.08
C LEU A 51 -5.24 5.96 8.46
N ALA A 52 -4.76 4.74 8.66
CA ALA A 52 -4.82 4.06 9.96
C ALA A 52 -4.01 4.82 11.03
N ALA A 53 -2.83 5.33 10.67
CA ALA A 53 -2.02 6.17 11.56
C ALA A 53 -2.74 7.47 11.91
N ALA A 54 -3.33 8.16 10.93
CA ALA A 54 -4.11 9.39 11.16
C ALA A 54 -5.29 9.13 12.10
N ALA A 55 -6.06 8.06 11.88
CA ALA A 55 -7.19 7.71 12.74
C ALA A 55 -6.76 7.42 14.19
N ARG A 56 -5.57 6.84 14.41
CA ARG A 56 -5.01 6.63 15.75
C ARG A 56 -4.68 7.96 16.43
N LEU A 57 -4.05 8.88 15.72
CA LEU A 57 -3.71 10.21 16.25
C LEU A 57 -4.96 11.00 16.64
N CYS A 58 -6.03 10.93 15.83
CA CYS A 58 -7.30 11.55 16.17
C CYS A 58 -7.88 11.02 17.50
N ARG A 59 -7.84 9.70 17.73
CA ARG A 59 -8.33 9.11 18.99
C ARG A 59 -7.53 9.58 20.21
N GLN A 60 -6.20 9.61 20.09
CA GLN A 60 -5.32 10.07 21.18
C GLN A 60 -5.59 11.54 21.53
N ALA A 61 -5.74 12.40 20.53
CA ALA A 61 -6.08 13.81 20.75
C ALA A 61 -7.47 14.00 21.39
N GLN A 62 -8.43 13.10 21.14
CA GLN A 62 -9.74 13.14 21.81
C GLN A 62 -9.67 12.73 23.28
N GLU A 63 -8.79 11.79 23.62
CA GLU A 63 -8.54 11.33 24.99
C GLU A 63 -7.82 12.40 25.81
N GLU A 64 -6.84 13.10 25.23
CA GLU A 64 -6.12 14.21 25.87
C GLU A 64 -6.99 15.44 26.14
N ASN A 65 -8.05 15.65 25.34
CA ASN A 65 -8.97 16.78 25.46
C ASN A 65 -10.18 16.51 26.38
N ARG A 66 -10.23 15.35 27.06
CA ARG A 66 -11.34 14.92 27.90
C ARG A 66 -10.99 15.03 29.38
#